data_AF-A0A7V2ZHV0-F1
#
_entry.id   AF-A0A7V2ZHV0-F1
#
_cell.length_a   1.000
_cell.length_b   1.000
_cell.length_c   1.000
_cell.angle_alpha   90.00
_cell.angle_beta   90.00
_cell.angle_gamma   90.00
#
_symmetry.space_group_name_H-M   'P 1'
#
loop_
_entity.id
_entity.type
_entity.pdbx_description
1 polymer ?
#
loop_
_entity_poly.entity_id
_entity_poly.type
_entity_poly.pdbx_seq_one_letter_code
_entity_poly.pdbx_strand_id
1 'polypeptide(L)'
;MNYDRRKDVDALIEQFWKRGYLTVSRKYGTYLPEPDKVGIYDVDVVARFKDSYAIGIVLNDEDFFDLNKTQNKIIYLSTRQTKYNGRKVALFIGVSLKNFKIAKGIIENLPEEIRKNIRLIQIIDRQNIETSLRRRNNDTIFS
;
A
#
# COMPACT_ATOMS: atom_id res chain seq x y z
N MET A 1 17.19 12.22 -1.90
CA MET A 1 16.21 11.98 -2.99
C MET A 1 15.44 10.71 -2.63
N ASN A 2 14.11 10.76 -2.62
CA ASN A 2 13.21 9.77 -2.00
C ASN A 2 13.00 8.49 -2.85
N TYR A 3 14.10 7.96 -3.42
CA TYR A 3 14.06 6.94 -4.48
C TYR A 3 13.38 5.64 -4.02
N ASP A 4 13.59 5.26 -2.75
CA ASP A 4 12.99 4.06 -2.18
C ASP A 4 11.46 4.21 -2.04
N ARG A 5 10.97 5.39 -1.61
CA ARG A 5 9.52 5.62 -1.51
C ARG A 5 8.83 5.65 -2.87
N ARG A 6 9.50 6.14 -3.92
CA ARG A 6 8.94 6.08 -5.28
C ARG A 6 8.75 4.62 -5.72
N LYS A 7 9.75 3.77 -5.50
CA LYS A 7 9.68 2.34 -5.81
C LYS A 7 8.56 1.64 -5.05
N ASP A 8 8.38 1.95 -3.77
CA ASP A 8 7.32 1.37 -2.96
C ASP A 8 5.93 1.75 -3.50
N VAL A 9 5.76 3.01 -3.90
CA VAL A 9 4.52 3.49 -4.54
C VAL A 9 4.31 2.81 -5.90
N ASP A 10 5.37 2.66 -6.71
CA ASP A 10 5.31 1.93 -7.99
C ASP A 10 4.88 0.46 -7.77
N ALA A 11 5.48 -0.23 -6.81
CA ALA A 11 5.15 -1.60 -6.46
C ALA A 11 3.71 -1.74 -5.96
N LEU A 12 3.21 -0.76 -5.20
CA LEU A 12 1.82 -0.71 -4.79
C LEU A 12 0.90 -0.52 -6.01
N ILE A 13 1.24 0.37 -6.95
CA ILE A 13 0.48 0.62 -8.19
C ILE A 13 0.37 -0.64 -9.06
N GLU A 14 1.43 -1.43 -9.19
CA GLU A 14 1.37 -2.71 -9.92
C GLU A 14 0.22 -3.61 -9.41
N GLN A 15 -0.08 -3.53 -8.11
CA GLN A 15 -1.10 -4.37 -7.46
C GLN A 15 -2.52 -3.84 -7.71
N PHE A 16 -2.67 -2.54 -7.93
CA PHE A 16 -3.89 -1.95 -8.46
C PHE A 16 -4.16 -2.46 -9.88
N TRP A 17 -3.14 -2.41 -10.75
CA TRP A 17 -3.27 -2.83 -12.15
C TRP A 17 -3.60 -4.32 -12.30
N LYS A 18 -2.96 -5.19 -11.50
CA LYS A 18 -3.29 -6.63 -11.44
C LYS A 18 -4.76 -6.92 -11.10
N ARG A 19 -5.45 -5.95 -10.51
CA ARG A 19 -6.87 -6.05 -10.13
C ARG A 19 -7.79 -5.20 -11.03
N GLY A 20 -7.27 -4.68 -12.13
CA GLY A 20 -8.01 -3.91 -13.13
C GLY A 20 -8.25 -2.45 -12.78
N TYR A 21 -7.69 -1.94 -11.67
CA TYR A 21 -7.81 -0.52 -11.34
C TYR A 21 -6.91 0.33 -12.23
N LEU A 22 -7.42 1.46 -12.69
CA LEU A 22 -6.67 2.50 -13.39
C LEU A 22 -6.23 3.58 -12.40
N THR A 23 -4.94 3.88 -12.36
CA THR A 23 -4.40 4.95 -11.49
C THR A 23 -4.84 6.32 -12.01
N VAL A 24 -5.36 7.16 -11.11
CA VAL A 24 -5.86 8.50 -11.41
C VAL A 24 -4.91 9.57 -10.87
N SER A 25 -4.41 9.38 -9.65
CA SER A 25 -3.40 10.24 -9.03
C SER A 25 -2.41 9.41 -8.23
N ARG A 26 -1.18 9.90 -8.12
CA ARG A 26 -0.10 9.21 -7.41
C ARG A 26 1.01 10.16 -6.98
N LYS A 27 1.62 9.88 -5.84
CA LYS A 27 2.85 10.57 -5.42
C LYS A 27 4.04 10.16 -6.25
N TYR A 28 5.02 11.06 -6.31
CA TYR A 28 6.31 10.86 -6.97
C TYR A 28 6.20 10.48 -8.47
N GLY A 29 5.05 10.80 -9.08
CA GLY A 29 4.79 10.61 -10.50
C GLY A 29 5.30 11.80 -11.32
N THR A 30 5.45 11.58 -12.63
CA THR A 30 5.82 12.64 -13.58
C THR A 30 4.61 13.21 -14.31
N TYR A 31 3.62 12.37 -14.61
CA TYR A 31 2.51 12.71 -15.52
C TYR A 31 1.13 12.70 -14.85
N LEU A 32 1.00 12.01 -13.72
CA LEU A 32 -0.24 11.98 -12.95
C LEU A 32 -0.11 12.98 -11.79
N PRO A 33 -1.20 13.69 -11.45
CA PRO A 33 -1.19 14.62 -10.34
C PRO A 33 -0.96 13.89 -9.02
N GLU A 34 -0.48 14.63 -8.02
CA GLU A 34 -0.44 14.10 -6.66
C GLU A 34 -1.86 13.97 -6.09
N PRO A 35 -2.13 12.95 -5.26
CA PRO A 35 -3.43 12.82 -4.63
C PRO A 35 -3.68 13.90 -3.59
N ASP A 36 -4.90 14.42 -3.55
CA ASP A 36 -5.37 15.23 -2.43
C ASP A 36 -5.46 14.41 -1.14
N LYS A 37 -5.40 15.11 -0.02
CA LYS A 37 -5.64 14.50 1.30
C LYS A 37 -7.06 13.94 1.39
N VAL A 38 -7.19 12.82 2.06
CA VAL A 38 -8.48 12.23 2.41
C VAL A 38 -8.73 12.52 3.89
N GLY A 39 -9.55 13.54 4.15
CA GLY A 39 -9.67 14.11 5.49
C GLY A 39 -8.36 14.79 5.89
N ILE A 40 -7.76 14.33 6.99
CA ILE A 40 -6.45 14.82 7.46
C ILE A 40 -5.27 13.97 6.98
N TYR A 41 -5.54 12.84 6.31
CA TYR A 41 -4.52 11.85 6.00
C TYR A 41 -4.03 11.98 4.57
N ASP A 42 -2.71 11.95 4.42
CA ASP A 42 -2.06 11.81 3.12
C ASP A 42 -2.26 10.40 2.56
N VAL A 43 -2.53 10.33 1.26
CA VAL A 43 -2.64 9.09 0.50
C VAL A 43 -1.64 9.09 -0.64
N ASP A 44 -1.13 7.92 -1.02
CA ASP A 44 -0.04 7.82 -1.98
C ASP A 44 -0.53 7.55 -3.40
N VAL A 45 -1.69 6.90 -3.52
CA VAL A 45 -2.30 6.51 -4.80
C VAL A 45 -3.82 6.63 -4.71
N VAL A 46 -4.46 7.14 -5.75
CA VAL A 46 -5.91 6.96 -5.98
C VAL A 46 -6.10 6.29 -7.31
N ALA A 47 -6.96 5.28 -7.33
CA ALA A 47 -7.27 4.50 -8.52
C ALA A 47 -8.78 4.29 -8.67
N ARG A 48 -9.22 4.05 -9.90
CA ARG A 48 -10.62 3.88 -10.28
C ARG A 48 -10.83 2.54 -10.97
N PHE A 49 -11.93 1.88 -10.65
CA PHE A 49 -12.42 0.71 -11.37
C PHE A 49 -13.92 0.87 -11.63
N LYS A 50 -14.31 1.08 -12.90
CA LYS A 50 -15.69 1.41 -13.29
C LYS A 50 -16.21 2.62 -12.49
N ASP A 51 -17.24 2.47 -11.65
CA ASP A 51 -17.74 3.56 -10.79
C ASP A 51 -17.33 3.41 -9.31
N SER A 52 -16.32 2.59 -9.05
CA SER A 52 -15.72 2.41 -7.74
C SER A 52 -14.32 3.02 -7.68
N TYR A 53 -13.92 3.45 -6.50
CA TYR A 53 -12.60 4.01 -6.24
C TYR A 53 -11.84 3.16 -5.23
N ALA A 54 -10.52 3.28 -5.27
CA ALA A 54 -9.63 2.70 -4.29
C ALA A 54 -8.51 3.70 -3.94
N ILE A 55 -8.07 3.64 -2.69
CA ILE A 55 -7.02 4.47 -2.12
C ILE A 55 -5.85 3.57 -1.76
N GLY A 56 -4.63 4.03 -2.02
CA GLY A 56 -3.39 3.35 -1.68
C GLY A 56 -2.57 4.17 -0.69
N ILE A 57 -2.06 3.52 0.35
CA ILE A 57 -1.05 4.06 1.25
C ILE A 57 0.13 3.09 1.36
N VAL A 58 1.34 3.62 1.48
CA VAL A 58 2.55 2.89 1.85
C VAL A 58 2.89 3.26 3.28
N LEU A 59 2.99 2.25 4.16
CA LEU A 59 3.44 2.45 5.54
C LEU A 59 4.95 2.23 5.64
N ASN A 60 5.65 3.21 6.20
CA ASN A 60 7.08 3.17 6.43
C ASN A 60 7.41 2.76 7.88
N ASP A 61 8.70 2.67 8.22
CA ASP A 61 9.13 2.30 9.58
C ASP A 61 8.63 3.28 10.66
N GLU A 62 8.52 4.57 10.35
CA GLU A 62 8.05 5.62 11.29
C GLU A 62 6.56 5.47 11.62
N ASP A 63 5.74 4.98 10.67
CA ASP A 63 4.32 4.69 10.91
C ASP A 63 4.13 3.61 12.00
N PHE A 64 5.15 2.78 12.27
CA PHE A 64 5.08 1.75 13.32
C PHE A 64 5.60 2.23 14.68
N PHE A 65 6.10 3.47 14.79
CA PHE A 65 6.47 4.05 16.09
C PHE A 65 5.26 4.47 16.92
N ASP A 66 4.16 4.86 16.26
CA ASP A 66 2.87 5.15 16.90
C ASP A 66 1.76 4.31 16.25
N LEU A 67 1.55 3.12 16.82
CA LEU A 67 0.56 2.16 16.33
C LEU A 67 -0.87 2.71 16.43
N ASN A 68 -1.17 3.54 17.43
CA ASN A 68 -2.52 4.10 17.61
C ASN A 68 -2.83 5.08 16.49
N LYS A 69 -1.89 5.98 16.17
CA LYS A 69 -2.03 6.90 15.04
C LYS A 69 -2.20 6.16 13.71
N THR A 70 -1.42 5.12 13.48
CA THR A 70 -1.50 4.31 12.26
C THR A 70 -2.80 3.53 12.17
N GLN A 71 -3.26 2.94 13.27
CA GLN A 71 -4.56 2.28 13.33
C GLN A 71 -5.71 3.25 13.03
N ASN A 72 -5.68 4.46 13.61
CA ASN A 72 -6.68 5.50 13.34
C ASN A 72 -6.70 5.93 11.87
N LYS A 73 -5.52 6.08 11.24
CA LYS A 73 -5.38 6.33 9.80
C LYS A 73 -6.03 5.21 8.98
N ILE A 74 -5.72 3.96 9.29
CA ILE A 74 -6.27 2.78 8.58
C ILE A 74 -7.79 2.73 8.72
N ILE A 75 -8.34 2.88 9.92
CA ILE A 75 -9.78 2.87 10.18
C ILE A 75 -10.48 4.01 9.42
N TYR A 76 -9.93 5.22 9.48
CA TYR A 76 -10.52 6.36 8.81
C TYR A 76 -10.58 6.15 7.29
N LEU A 77 -9.48 5.70 6.68
CA LEU A 77 -9.41 5.51 5.23
C LEU A 77 -10.25 4.32 4.74
N SER A 78 -10.32 3.23 5.50
CA SER A 78 -11.07 2.02 5.14
C SER A 78 -12.59 2.14 5.29
N THR A 79 -13.07 3.17 5.99
CA THR A 79 -14.50 3.49 6.15
C THR A 79 -15.01 4.47 5.10
N ARG A 80 -14.14 4.97 4.20
CA ARG A 80 -14.54 5.97 3.21
C ARG A 80 -15.53 5.40 2.20
N GLN A 81 -16.45 6.28 1.79
CA GLN A 81 -17.40 6.05 0.73
C GLN A 81 -17.32 7.22 -0.25
N THR A 82 -17.62 6.97 -1.51
CA THR A 82 -17.71 8.02 -2.53
C THR A 82 -18.86 8.96 -2.22
N LYS A 83 -18.66 10.26 -2.43
CA LYS A 83 -19.66 11.32 -2.14
C LYS A 83 -21.01 11.12 -2.84
N TYR A 84 -21.00 10.66 -4.09
CA TYR A 84 -22.19 10.71 -4.95
C TYR A 84 -23.03 9.42 -4.97
N ASN A 85 -22.41 8.25 -4.88
CA ASN A 85 -23.12 6.97 -5.00
C ASN A 85 -22.96 6.06 -3.77
N GLY A 86 -22.34 6.56 -2.69
CA GLY A 86 -22.16 5.82 -1.43
C GLY A 86 -21.35 4.53 -1.54
N ARG A 87 -20.71 4.26 -2.69
CA ARG A 87 -19.92 3.04 -2.86
C ARG A 87 -18.69 3.07 -1.96
N LYS A 88 -18.39 1.92 -1.36
CA LYS A 88 -17.22 1.74 -0.51
C LYS A 88 -15.93 1.94 -1.31
N VAL A 89 -14.98 2.62 -0.70
CA VAL A 89 -13.65 2.83 -1.26
C VAL A 89 -12.72 1.76 -0.69
N ALA A 90 -12.09 0.96 -1.55
CA ALA A 90 -11.16 -0.07 -1.10
C ALA A 90 -9.84 0.57 -0.67
N LEU A 91 -9.27 0.11 0.46
CA LEU A 91 -7.99 0.57 0.96
C LEU A 91 -6.91 -0.47 0.66
N PHE A 92 -5.87 -0.06 -0.06
CA PHE A 92 -4.69 -0.84 -0.33
C PHE A 92 -3.55 -0.32 0.55
N ILE A 93 -2.91 -1.23 1.29
CA ILE A 93 -1.83 -0.88 2.22
C ILE A 93 -0.58 -1.63 1.78
N GLY A 94 0.40 -0.91 1.24
CA GLY A 94 1.72 -1.42 0.96
C GLY A 94 2.61 -1.34 2.19
N VAL A 95 3.29 -2.44 2.54
CA VAL A 95 4.18 -2.49 3.69
C VAL A 95 5.43 -3.30 3.34
N SER A 96 6.59 -2.89 3.86
CA SER A 96 7.83 -3.66 3.75
C SER A 96 7.72 -5.05 4.38
N LEU A 97 8.57 -5.98 3.94
CA LEU A 97 8.65 -7.34 4.50
C LEU A 97 8.81 -7.35 6.03
N LYS A 98 9.66 -6.46 6.56
CA LYS A 98 9.97 -6.32 7.99
C LYS A 98 8.72 -6.02 8.84
N ASN A 99 7.87 -5.10 8.37
CA ASN A 99 6.74 -4.62 9.15
C ASN A 99 5.41 -5.33 8.82
N PHE A 100 5.42 -6.24 7.83
CA PHE A 100 4.21 -6.91 7.36
C PHE A 100 3.46 -7.64 8.47
N LYS A 101 4.18 -8.35 9.36
CA LYS A 101 3.56 -9.09 10.48
C LYS A 101 2.85 -8.15 11.46
N ILE A 102 3.46 -7.00 11.75
CA ILE A 102 2.90 -5.98 12.65
C ILE A 102 1.66 -5.36 12.02
N ALA A 103 1.75 -4.93 10.75
CA ALA A 103 0.62 -4.38 10.01
C ALA A 103 -0.56 -5.37 9.93
N LYS A 104 -0.28 -6.66 9.72
CA LYS A 104 -1.28 -7.72 9.71
C LYS A 104 -1.99 -7.82 11.07
N GLY A 105 -1.23 -7.78 12.18
CA GLY A 105 -1.79 -7.78 13.53
C GLY A 105 -2.73 -6.61 13.79
N ILE A 106 -2.37 -5.39 13.34
CA ILE A 106 -3.25 -4.21 13.44
C ILE A 106 -4.58 -4.48 12.72
N ILE A 107 -4.51 -4.99 11.49
CA ILE A 107 -5.69 -5.23 10.65
C ILE A 107 -6.57 -6.38 11.19
N GLU A 108 -5.96 -7.42 11.76
CA GLU A 108 -6.69 -8.56 12.34
C GLU A 108 -7.52 -8.15 13.57
N ASN A 109 -7.07 -7.14 14.33
CA ASN A 109 -7.78 -6.59 15.48
C ASN A 109 -8.93 -5.64 15.10
N LEU A 110 -9.10 -5.30 13.82
CA LEU A 110 -10.19 -4.43 13.38
C LEU A 110 -11.51 -5.22 13.23
N PRO A 111 -12.67 -4.55 13.41
CA PRO A 111 -13.97 -5.14 13.09
C PRO A 111 -14.03 -5.69 11.66
N GLU A 112 -14.72 -6.81 11.48
CA GLU A 112 -14.80 -7.51 10.19
C GLU A 112 -15.31 -6.62 9.05
N GLU A 113 -16.25 -5.72 9.35
CA GLU A 113 -16.83 -4.79 8.39
C GLU A 113 -15.82 -3.81 7.78
N ILE A 114 -14.79 -3.49 8.55
CA ILE A 114 -13.67 -2.63 8.16
C ILE A 114 -12.63 -3.47 7.43
N ARG A 115 -12.26 -4.62 8.03
CA ARG A 115 -11.22 -5.51 7.51
C ARG A 115 -11.48 -5.95 6.07
N LYS A 116 -12.74 -6.22 5.70
CA LYS A 116 -13.11 -6.64 4.32
C LYS A 116 -12.83 -5.60 3.23
N ASN A 117 -12.71 -4.32 3.61
CA ASN A 117 -12.37 -3.23 2.68
C ASN A 117 -10.85 -3.04 2.52
N ILE A 118 -10.04 -3.72 3.34
CA ILE A 118 -8.58 -3.54 3.38
C ILE A 118 -7.90 -4.66 2.61
N ARG A 119 -6.90 -4.28 1.80
CA ARG A 119 -5.99 -5.16 1.08
C ARG A 119 -4.57 -4.86 1.54
N LEU A 120 -4.06 -5.69 2.44
CA LEU A 120 -2.66 -5.62 2.87
C LEU A 120 -1.76 -6.28 1.81
N ILE A 121 -0.71 -5.59 1.42
CA ILE A 121 0.22 -6.02 0.39
C ILE A 121 1.65 -5.88 0.91
N GLN A 122 2.39 -6.97 0.76
CA GLN A 122 3.81 -6.97 1.01
C GLN A 122 4.54 -6.40 -0.21
N ILE A 123 5.27 -5.31 -0.02
CA ILE A 123 6.15 -4.76 -1.03
C ILE A 123 7.46 -5.55 -0.96
N ILE A 124 7.75 -6.26 -2.04
CA ILE A 124 8.99 -7.04 -2.19
C ILE A 124 9.90 -6.25 -3.12
N ASP A 125 11.03 -5.77 -2.60
CA ASP A 125 12.04 -5.15 -3.42
C ASP A 125 12.72 -6.22 -4.29
N ARG A 126 12.48 -6.18 -5.61
CA ARG A 126 13.00 -7.16 -6.55
C ARG A 126 14.55 -7.16 -6.57
N GLN A 127 15.20 -6.05 -6.21
CA GLN A 127 16.67 -5.96 -6.19
C GLN A 127 17.30 -6.85 -5.09
N ASN A 128 16.59 -7.07 -3.98
CA ASN A 128 17.07 -7.96 -2.91
C ASN A 128 16.90 -9.46 -3.24
N ILE A 129 15.96 -9.80 -4.11
CA ILE A 129 15.73 -11.19 -4.55
C ILE A 129 16.89 -11.66 -5.44
N GLU A 130 17.33 -10.85 -6.40
CA GLU A 130 18.43 -11.24 -7.30
C GLU A 130 19.75 -11.41 -6.55
N THR A 131 20.00 -10.57 -5.53
CA THR A 131 21.23 -10.64 -4.72
C THR A 131 21.25 -11.90 -3.83
N SER A 132 20.10 -12.29 -3.27
CA SER A 132 19.98 -13.50 -2.45
C SER A 132 20.02 -14.79 -3.28
N LEU A 133 19.45 -14.79 -4.49
CA LEU A 133 19.54 -15.92 -5.43
C LEU A 133 20.96 -16.14 -5.95
N ARG A 134 21.72 -15.08 -6.23
CA ARG A 134 23.14 -15.18 -6.62
C ARG A 134 24.02 -15.79 -5.52
N ARG A 135 23.78 -15.46 -4.24
CA ARG A 135 24.53 -16.08 -3.12
C ARG A 135 24.25 -17.58 -3.04
N ARG A 136 23.00 -17.99 -3.20
CA ARG A 136 22.59 -19.41 -3.11
C ARG A 136 23.23 -20.29 -4.19
N ASN A 137 23.42 -19.76 -5.39
CA ASN A 137 24.01 -20.52 -6.49
C ASN A 137 25.54 -20.65 -6.37
N ASN A 138 26.21 -19.74 -5.68
CA ASN A 138 27.65 -19.85 -5.46
C ASN A 138 28.00 -20.98 -4.47
N ASP A 139 27.14 -21.24 -3.48
CA ASP A 139 27.36 -22.32 -2.51
C ASP A 139 27.26 -23.72 -3.15
N THR A 140 26.51 -23.86 -4.25
CA THR A 140 26.35 -25.14 -4.98
C THR A 140 27.47 -25.45 -5.98
N ILE A 141 28.34 -24.49 -6.31
CA ILE A 141 29.40 -24.67 -7.33
C ILE A 141 30.74 -25.09 -6.70
N PHE A 142 30.90 -24.94 -5.39
CA PHE A 142 32.12 -25.32 -4.65
C PHE A 142 31.92 -26.55 -3.73
N SER A 143 30.94 -27.41 -4.03
CA SER A 143 30.73 -28.70 -3.34
C SER A 143 31.11 -29.87 -4.23
#